data_AF-A0A060JHY8-F1
#
_entry.id   AF-A0A060JHY8-F1
#
_cell.length_a   1.000
_cell.length_b   1.000
_cell.length_c   1.000
_cell.angle_alpha   90.00
_cell.angle_beta   90.00
_cell.angle_gamma   90.00
#
_symmetry.space_group_name_H-M   'P 1'
#
loop_
_entity.id
_entity.type
_entity.pdbx_description
1 polymer ?
#
loop_
_entity_poly.entity_id
_entity_poly.type
_entity_poly.pdbx_seq_one_letter_code
_entity_poly.pdbx_strand_id
1 'polypeptide(L)'
;MSNDWQAGEPDEATLNWGVAEADSSTKVRIRKGQPEIKHIPFYKFPYYPDVLDLRKCGYEIENFAEIFDQLDGAHYRHAMVAHILLHLPTDEYGRMGDGSGGNPLWNPRRARELEFEVRAALHRFGLSDVPTLLRRMIGKALPGDSMTHIGVDLLNVFFWAALAKVARDFAWRSPNLEFAADYLEYPVRRAFRTAR
;
A
#
# COMPACT_ATOMS: atom_id res chain seq x y z
N MET A 1 -40.38 34.75 7.66
CA MET A 1 -39.01 35.05 8.15
C MET A 1 -38.08 34.04 7.51
N SER A 2 -37.38 34.47 6.45
CA SER A 2 -36.47 33.63 5.67
C SER A 2 -35.08 33.71 6.30
N ASN A 3 -34.49 32.57 6.67
CA ASN A 3 -33.11 32.50 7.16
C ASN A 3 -32.17 32.48 5.96
N ASP A 4 -31.63 33.65 5.61
CA ASP A 4 -30.68 33.84 4.54
C ASP A 4 -29.25 33.65 5.09
N TRP A 5 -28.80 32.40 5.16
CA TRP A 5 -27.39 32.09 5.41
C TRP A 5 -26.66 32.07 4.07
N GLN A 6 -26.22 33.24 3.61
CA GLN A 6 -25.23 33.33 2.54
C GLN A 6 -23.91 32.75 3.05
N ALA A 7 -23.41 31.70 2.39
CA ALA A 7 -22.05 31.23 2.60
C ALA A 7 -21.11 32.38 2.21
N GLY A 8 -20.45 32.98 3.20
CA GLY A 8 -19.49 34.06 2.99
C GLY A 8 -18.38 33.65 2.02
N GLU A 9 -17.74 34.65 1.41
CA GLU A 9 -16.60 34.44 0.53
C GLU A 9 -15.54 33.54 1.19
N PRO A 10 -14.94 32.60 0.45
CA PRO A 10 -13.97 31.68 1.02
C PRO A 10 -12.73 32.43 1.52
N ASP A 11 -12.41 32.23 2.80
CA ASP A 11 -11.25 32.80 3.49
C ASP A 11 -9.94 32.58 2.71
N GLU A 12 -9.15 33.63 2.52
CA GLU A 12 -7.81 33.61 1.89
C GLU A 12 -6.87 32.58 2.55
N ALA A 13 -7.04 32.28 3.84
CA ALA A 13 -6.30 31.21 4.50
C ALA A 13 -6.64 29.82 3.92
N THR A 14 -7.90 29.61 3.49
CA THR A 14 -8.36 28.37 2.84
C THR A 14 -7.79 28.22 1.43
N LEU A 15 -7.53 29.34 0.75
CA LEU A 15 -6.90 29.39 -0.58
C LEU A 15 -5.39 29.13 -0.51
N ASN A 16 -4.71 29.65 0.53
CA ASN A 16 -3.26 29.62 0.61
C ASN A 16 -2.68 28.42 1.38
N TRP A 17 -3.44 27.80 2.29
CA TRP A 17 -2.97 26.64 3.06
C TRP A 17 -3.38 25.32 2.40
N GLY A 18 -2.65 24.97 1.34
CA GLY A 18 -2.58 23.60 0.84
C GLY A 18 -2.76 23.41 -0.65
N VAL A 19 -2.37 24.39 -1.47
CA VAL A 19 -2.41 24.30 -2.94
C VAL A 19 -1.03 24.66 -3.49
N ALA A 20 -0.19 23.65 -3.71
CA ALA A 20 0.72 23.76 -4.84
C ALA A 20 -0.16 23.62 -6.09
N GLU A 21 -0.25 24.67 -6.90
CA GLU A 21 -1.07 24.81 -8.12
C GLU A 21 -0.93 23.66 -9.16
N ALA A 22 0.02 22.75 -8.97
CA ALA A 22 0.25 21.59 -9.82
C ALA A 22 -0.45 20.30 -9.37
N ASP A 23 -1.00 20.25 -8.15
CA ASP A 23 -1.59 19.03 -7.61
C ASP A 23 -3.11 19.03 -7.76
N SER A 24 -3.62 18.11 -8.58
CA SER A 24 -5.07 17.90 -8.86
C SER A 24 -5.86 17.38 -7.63
N SER A 25 -5.33 17.57 -6.43
CA SER A 25 -5.91 17.21 -5.14
C SER A 25 -6.90 18.28 -4.66
N THR A 26 -7.78 18.76 -5.56
CA THR A 26 -8.88 19.66 -5.21
C THR A 26 -9.73 19.00 -4.11
N LYS A 27 -9.63 19.54 -2.89
CA LYS A 27 -10.16 18.97 -1.64
C LYS A 27 -11.69 18.98 -1.56
N VAL A 28 -12.35 19.76 -2.44
CA VAL A 28 -13.80 19.77 -2.62
C VAL A 28 -14.08 19.93 -4.11
N ARG A 29 -14.77 18.97 -4.72
CA ARG A 29 -15.27 19.11 -6.08
C ARG A 29 -16.73 19.52 -6.02
N ILE A 30 -17.08 20.68 -6.57
CA ILE A 30 -18.48 21.07 -6.69
C ILE A 30 -19.05 20.34 -7.91
N ARG A 31 -19.90 19.34 -7.67
CA ARG A 31 -20.67 18.66 -8.74
C ARG A 31 -22.13 19.01 -8.55
N LYS A 32 -22.74 19.67 -9.55
CA LYS A 32 -24.17 20.10 -9.50
C LYS A 32 -24.54 20.93 -8.25
N GLY A 33 -23.64 21.81 -7.80
CA GLY A 33 -23.90 22.70 -6.64
C GLY A 33 -23.80 22.04 -5.27
N GLN A 34 -23.40 20.76 -5.18
CA GLN A 34 -23.10 20.09 -3.91
C GLN A 34 -21.59 19.87 -3.76
N PRO A 35 -21.02 20.12 -2.56
CA PRO A 35 -19.62 19.82 -2.28
C PRO A 35 -19.43 18.30 -2.13
N GLU A 36 -18.76 17.68 -3.09
CA GLU A 36 -18.26 16.30 -2.97
C GLU A 36 -16.83 16.36 -2.40
N ILE A 37 -16.59 15.70 -1.26
CA ILE A 37 -15.25 15.50 -0.71
C ILE A 37 -14.54 14.46 -1.59
N LYS A 38 -13.46 14.85 -2.26
CA LYS A 38 -12.63 13.92 -3.02
C LYS A 38 -11.84 13.07 -2.03
N HIS A 39 -11.87 11.74 -2.18
CA HIS A 39 -11.07 10.83 -1.36
C HIS A 39 -9.58 11.21 -1.47
N ILE A 40 -8.91 11.34 -0.31
CA ILE A 40 -7.49 11.67 -0.24
C ILE A 40 -6.76 10.41 0.21
N PRO A 41 -5.73 9.94 -0.53
CA PRO A 41 -5.01 8.73 -0.17
C PRO A 41 -4.36 8.81 1.21
N PHE A 42 -4.37 7.70 1.94
CA PHE A 42 -3.87 7.65 3.32
C PHE A 42 -2.42 8.14 3.48
N TYR A 43 -1.57 7.92 2.46
CA TYR A 43 -0.15 8.26 2.50
C TYR A 43 0.15 9.72 2.16
N LYS A 44 -0.86 10.52 1.79
CA LYS A 44 -0.73 11.97 1.55
C LYS A 44 -0.76 12.81 2.82
N PHE A 45 -1.17 12.21 3.95
CA PHE A 45 -1.01 12.79 5.29
C PHE A 45 -0.09 11.92 6.15
N PRO A 46 1.16 11.70 5.73
CA PRO A 46 2.07 10.87 6.48
C PRO A 46 2.47 11.56 7.78
N TYR A 47 2.86 10.75 8.76
CA TYR A 47 3.46 11.28 9.97
C TYR A 47 4.86 11.79 9.63
N TYR A 48 5.11 13.08 9.85
CA TYR A 48 6.32 13.77 9.38
C TYR A 48 7.65 13.05 9.72
N PRO A 49 7.85 12.50 10.93
CA PRO A 49 9.03 11.70 11.24
C PRO A 49 9.21 10.47 10.34
N ASP A 50 8.12 9.78 9.97
CA ASP A 50 8.19 8.61 9.08
C ASP A 50 8.72 8.99 7.69
N VAL A 51 8.32 10.16 7.18
CA VAL A 51 8.79 10.70 5.90
C VAL A 51 10.28 11.02 5.96
N LEU A 52 10.70 11.70 7.03
CA LEU A 52 12.10 12.07 7.21
C LEU A 52 13.00 10.84 7.32
N ASP A 53 12.57 9.83 8.07
CA ASP A 53 13.36 8.60 8.23
C ASP A 53 13.41 7.78 6.95
N LEU A 54 12.33 7.76 6.16
CA LEU A 54 12.33 7.14 4.83
C LEU A 54 13.29 7.89 3.87
N ARG A 55 13.28 9.22 3.92
CA ARG A 55 14.20 10.07 3.13
C ARG A 55 15.66 9.89 3.52
N LYS A 56 15.96 9.73 4.81
CA LYS A 56 17.32 9.37 5.26
C LYS A 56 17.78 8.02 4.68
N CYS A 57 16.84 7.11 4.43
CA CYS A 57 17.10 5.83 3.77
C CYS A 57 17.19 5.94 2.24
N GLY A 58 17.07 7.14 1.65
CA GLY A 58 17.14 7.37 0.22
C GLY A 58 15.83 7.14 -0.54
N TYR A 59 14.69 7.05 0.16
CA TYR A 59 13.39 6.85 -0.44
C TYR A 59 12.44 8.01 -0.12
N GLU A 60 11.68 8.46 -1.11
CA GLU A 60 10.53 9.33 -0.90
C GLU A 60 9.25 8.50 -0.85
N ILE A 61 8.18 9.06 -0.29
CA ILE A 61 6.88 8.37 -0.25
C ILE A 61 6.33 8.19 -1.66
N GLU A 62 6.61 9.13 -2.54
CA GLU A 62 6.22 9.13 -3.95
C GLU A 62 6.78 7.92 -4.69
N ASN A 63 7.92 7.36 -4.27
CA ASN A 63 8.45 6.13 -4.83
C ASN A 63 7.44 4.97 -4.68
N PHE A 64 6.60 4.97 -3.65
CA PHE A 64 5.63 3.92 -3.34
C PHE A 64 4.19 4.30 -3.72
N ALA A 65 3.96 5.48 -4.32
CA ALA A 65 2.62 6.01 -4.58
C ALA A 65 1.72 5.01 -5.33
N GLU A 66 2.22 4.35 -6.39
CA GLU A 66 1.42 3.39 -7.16
C GLU A 66 0.95 2.19 -6.31
N ILE A 67 1.81 1.69 -5.42
CA ILE A 67 1.48 0.58 -4.52
C ILE A 67 0.47 1.05 -3.47
N PHE A 68 0.66 2.25 -2.93
CA PHE A 68 -0.22 2.78 -1.90
C PHE A 68 -1.58 3.22 -2.46
N ASP A 69 -1.64 3.75 -3.68
CA ASP A 69 -2.89 4.06 -4.38
C ASP A 69 -3.72 2.79 -4.62
N GLN A 70 -3.07 1.66 -4.95
CA GLN A 70 -3.76 0.38 -5.10
C GLN A 70 -4.33 -0.14 -3.77
N LEU A 71 -3.59 0.05 -2.66
CA LEU A 71 -4.08 -0.31 -1.32
C LEU A 71 -5.26 0.58 -0.91
N ASP A 72 -5.15 1.87 -1.17
CA ASP A 72 -6.17 2.87 -0.85
C ASP A 72 -7.47 2.65 -1.66
N GLY A 73 -7.33 2.25 -2.93
CA GLY A 73 -8.43 1.84 -3.80
C GLY A 73 -8.84 0.36 -3.66
N ALA A 74 -8.34 -0.36 -2.65
CA ALA A 74 -8.62 -1.79 -2.51
C ALA A 74 -10.08 -2.05 -2.09
N HIS A 75 -10.76 -2.90 -2.85
CA HIS A 75 -12.09 -3.39 -2.49
C HIS A 75 -12.01 -4.76 -1.80
N TYR A 76 -13.09 -5.14 -1.12
CA TYR A 76 -13.23 -6.45 -0.47
C TYR A 76 -12.90 -7.63 -1.41
N ARG A 77 -13.25 -7.54 -2.70
CA ARG A 77 -12.92 -8.56 -3.71
C ARG A 77 -11.42 -8.78 -3.87
N HIS A 78 -10.60 -7.72 -3.81
CA HIS A 78 -9.14 -7.83 -3.94
C HIS A 78 -8.56 -8.46 -2.68
N ALA A 79 -9.04 -8.03 -1.51
CA ALA A 79 -8.65 -8.58 -0.23
C ALA A 79 -9.03 -10.07 -0.09
N MET A 80 -10.18 -10.46 -0.63
CA MET A 80 -10.61 -11.86 -0.67
C MET A 80 -9.68 -12.73 -1.53
N VAL A 81 -9.27 -12.25 -2.72
CA VAL A 81 -8.31 -12.99 -3.56
C VAL A 81 -6.97 -13.18 -2.84
N ALA A 82 -6.47 -12.13 -2.19
CA ALA A 82 -5.24 -12.21 -1.38
C ALA A 82 -5.39 -13.17 -0.19
N HIS A 83 -6.53 -13.11 0.53
CA HIS A 83 -6.83 -13.99 1.65
C HIS A 83 -6.89 -15.46 1.24
N ILE A 84 -7.59 -15.79 0.14
CA ILE A 84 -7.63 -17.13 -0.42
C ILE A 84 -6.22 -17.63 -0.75
N LEU A 85 -5.42 -16.80 -1.42
CA LEU A 85 -4.05 -17.15 -1.78
C LEU A 85 -3.16 -17.41 -0.56
N LEU A 86 -3.39 -16.76 0.57
CA LEU A 86 -2.59 -16.91 1.78
C LEU A 86 -2.95 -18.14 2.62
N HIS A 87 -4.24 -18.49 2.68
CA HIS A 87 -4.75 -19.45 3.67
C HIS A 87 -5.41 -20.67 3.08
N LEU A 88 -6.07 -20.55 1.92
CA LEU A 88 -6.79 -21.68 1.34
C LEU A 88 -5.82 -22.50 0.48
N PRO A 89 -5.62 -23.79 0.80
CA PRO A 89 -4.77 -24.65 0.01
C PRO A 89 -5.30 -24.71 -1.41
N THR A 90 -4.49 -24.23 -2.35
CA THR A 90 -4.89 -24.02 -3.74
C THR A 90 -4.21 -25.11 -4.58
N ASP A 91 -4.96 -26.12 -5.03
CA ASP A 91 -4.44 -27.10 -5.98
C ASP A 91 -4.18 -26.48 -7.38
N GLU A 92 -3.68 -27.27 -8.33
CA GLU A 92 -3.44 -26.86 -9.73
C GLU A 92 -4.70 -26.28 -10.42
N TYR A 93 -5.89 -26.47 -9.84
CA TYR A 93 -7.20 -26.05 -10.34
C TYR A 93 -7.97 -25.10 -9.39
N GLY A 94 -7.36 -24.62 -8.30
CA GLY A 94 -8.01 -23.70 -7.36
C GLY A 94 -8.93 -24.31 -6.30
N ARG A 95 -8.83 -25.62 -6.01
CA ARG A 95 -9.62 -26.32 -4.99
C ARG A 95 -8.85 -26.53 -3.68
N MET A 96 -9.61 -26.71 -2.60
CA MET A 96 -9.15 -26.89 -1.20
C MET A 96 -8.30 -28.17 -1.03
N GLY A 97 -6.99 -28.05 -0.83
CA GLY A 97 -6.04 -29.12 -0.43
C GLY A 97 -5.79 -29.24 1.10
N ASP A 98 -4.75 -29.95 1.53
CA ASP A 98 -4.53 -30.39 2.93
C ASP A 98 -3.66 -29.48 3.81
N GLY A 99 -3.73 -28.15 3.62
CA GLY A 99 -3.57 -27.24 4.76
C GLY A 99 -2.48 -26.16 4.71
N SER A 100 -1.97 -25.78 3.54
CA SER A 100 -1.27 -24.49 3.42
C SER A 100 -1.71 -23.75 2.17
N GLY A 101 -2.07 -22.47 2.31
CA GLY A 101 -2.42 -21.61 1.17
C GLY A 101 -1.31 -21.49 0.14
N GLY A 102 -1.64 -20.96 -1.03
CA GLY A 102 -0.70 -20.81 -2.15
C GLY A 102 -1.01 -21.79 -3.27
N ASN A 103 -0.38 -21.58 -4.42
CA ASN A 103 -0.57 -22.33 -5.66
C ASN A 103 0.78 -22.90 -6.18
N PRO A 104 0.80 -23.64 -7.30
CA PRO A 104 2.04 -24.21 -7.83
C PRO A 104 3.17 -23.20 -8.14
N LEU A 105 2.83 -21.93 -8.36
CA LEU A 105 3.81 -20.87 -8.67
C LEU A 105 4.27 -20.11 -7.43
N TRP A 106 3.44 -20.06 -6.39
CA TRP A 106 3.65 -19.19 -5.24
C TRP A 106 3.10 -19.78 -3.95
N ASN A 107 3.91 -19.74 -2.90
CA ASN A 107 3.62 -20.25 -1.57
C ASN A 107 3.93 -19.18 -0.48
N PRO A 108 3.01 -18.93 0.47
CA PRO A 108 3.18 -17.96 1.56
C PRO A 108 4.34 -18.29 2.52
N ARG A 109 4.64 -19.56 2.75
CA ARG A 109 5.81 -19.97 3.55
C ARG A 109 7.09 -19.47 2.89
N ARG A 110 7.24 -19.74 1.59
CA ARG A 110 8.42 -19.30 0.83
C ARG A 110 8.50 -17.77 0.73
N ALA A 111 7.37 -17.08 0.64
CA ALA A 111 7.35 -15.62 0.66
C ALA A 111 7.88 -15.07 2.00
N ARG A 112 7.51 -15.68 3.14
CA ARG A 112 8.08 -15.30 4.45
C ARG A 112 9.58 -15.54 4.53
N GLU A 113 10.07 -16.66 4.00
CA GLU A 113 11.52 -16.95 3.93
C GLU A 113 12.24 -15.87 3.11
N LEU A 114 11.73 -15.53 1.92
CA LEU A 114 12.29 -14.48 1.07
C LEU A 114 12.18 -13.08 1.71
N GLU A 115 11.11 -12.79 2.45
CA GLU A 115 11.00 -11.56 3.23
C GLU A 115 12.16 -11.45 4.23
N PHE A 116 12.47 -12.53 4.97
CA PHE A 116 13.61 -12.55 5.89
C PHE A 116 14.94 -12.38 5.16
N GLU A 117 15.13 -13.04 4.01
CA GLU A 117 16.33 -12.89 3.19
C GLU A 117 16.52 -11.44 2.70
N VAL A 118 15.45 -10.80 2.22
CA VAL A 118 15.47 -9.39 1.79
C VAL A 118 15.77 -8.48 2.96
N ARG A 119 15.10 -8.65 4.12
CA ARG A 119 15.39 -7.86 5.33
C ARG A 119 16.86 -7.98 5.75
N ALA A 120 17.42 -9.19 5.71
CA ALA A 120 18.82 -9.42 6.02
C ALA A 120 19.76 -8.73 5.01
N ALA A 121 19.40 -8.71 3.72
CA ALA A 121 20.14 -7.97 2.70
C ALA A 121 20.10 -6.47 2.94
N LEU A 122 18.90 -5.90 3.19
CA LEU A 122 18.73 -4.49 3.48
C LEU A 122 19.50 -4.06 4.73
N HIS A 123 19.52 -4.89 5.76
CA HIS A 123 20.35 -4.64 6.94
C HIS A 123 21.84 -4.51 6.57
N ARG A 124 22.38 -5.40 5.73
CA ARG A 124 23.76 -5.31 5.23
C ARG A 124 24.01 -4.08 4.36
N PHE A 125 22.96 -3.51 3.77
CA PHE A 125 23.05 -2.30 2.94
C PHE A 125 22.85 -1.01 3.74
N GLY A 126 22.61 -1.09 5.05
CA GLY A 126 22.36 0.08 5.90
C GLY A 126 20.90 0.56 5.88
N LEU A 127 19.97 -0.25 5.38
CA LEU A 127 18.54 0.06 5.24
C LEU A 127 17.66 -0.72 6.23
N SER A 128 18.20 -0.99 7.43
CA SER A 128 17.54 -1.81 8.47
C SER A 128 16.18 -1.26 8.90
N ASP A 129 15.99 0.06 8.82
CA ASP A 129 14.78 0.73 9.27
C ASP A 129 13.65 0.68 8.23
N VAL A 130 13.98 0.54 6.94
CA VAL A 130 13.01 0.60 5.82
C VAL A 130 11.86 -0.40 6.00
N PRO A 131 12.07 -1.69 6.31
CA PRO A 131 10.96 -2.63 6.53
C PRO A 131 10.02 -2.19 7.66
N THR A 132 10.57 -1.65 8.75
CA THR A 132 9.77 -1.19 9.90
C THR A 132 8.96 0.06 9.54
N LEU A 133 9.58 1.00 8.83
CA LEU A 133 8.92 2.21 8.33
C LEU A 133 7.77 1.87 7.39
N LEU A 134 8.01 1.01 6.39
CA LEU A 134 6.98 0.58 5.43
C LEU A 134 5.80 -0.11 6.14
N ARG A 135 6.07 -0.98 7.11
CA ARG A 135 5.01 -1.64 7.88
C ARG A 135 4.14 -0.64 8.65
N ARG A 136 4.77 0.36 9.26
CA ARG A 136 4.08 1.43 10.01
C ARG A 136 3.26 2.34 9.10
N MET A 137 3.78 2.70 7.93
CA MET A 137 3.06 3.52 6.95
C MET A 137 1.85 2.79 6.38
N ILE A 138 2.02 1.54 5.96
CA ILE A 138 0.94 0.71 5.38
C ILE A 138 -0.16 0.44 6.43
N GLY A 139 0.21 0.24 7.70
CA GLY A 139 -0.74 0.01 8.78
C GLY A 139 -1.76 1.16 8.97
N LYS A 140 -1.48 2.36 8.47
CA LYS A 140 -2.40 3.52 8.54
C LYS A 140 -3.52 3.47 7.50
N ALA A 141 -3.44 2.59 6.50
CA ALA A 141 -4.44 2.49 5.44
C ALA A 141 -5.79 1.94 5.94
N LEU A 142 -5.81 1.17 7.04
CA LEU A 142 -7.01 0.62 7.64
C LEU A 142 -7.10 1.03 9.13
N PRO A 143 -7.45 2.30 9.42
CA PRO A 143 -7.57 2.77 10.80
C PRO A 143 -8.88 2.26 11.45
N GLY A 144 -8.80 1.54 12.58
CA GLY A 144 -9.97 1.25 13.44
C GLY A 144 -9.99 -0.11 14.14
N ASP A 145 -10.97 -0.28 15.03
CA ASP A 145 -11.24 -1.47 15.87
C ASP A 145 -11.89 -2.66 15.13
N SER A 146 -12.05 -2.58 13.79
CA SER A 146 -12.59 -3.66 12.96
C SER A 146 -11.54 -4.19 11.98
N MET A 147 -10.31 -4.37 12.45
CA MET A 147 -9.27 -5.04 11.68
C MET A 147 -9.65 -6.52 11.48
N THR A 148 -10.32 -6.80 10.37
CA THR A 148 -10.66 -8.17 9.98
C THR A 148 -9.38 -8.93 9.58
N HIS A 149 -9.38 -10.26 9.73
CA HIS A 149 -8.28 -11.10 9.26
C HIS A 149 -7.94 -10.84 7.77
N ILE A 150 -8.97 -10.60 6.95
CA ILE A 150 -8.84 -10.25 5.53
C ILE A 150 -8.11 -8.91 5.34
N GLY A 151 -8.38 -7.92 6.21
CA GLY A 151 -7.66 -6.64 6.21
C GLY A 151 -6.19 -6.81 6.57
N VAL A 152 -5.87 -7.60 7.60
CA VAL A 152 -4.48 -7.92 7.99
C VAL A 152 -3.73 -8.57 6.83
N ASP A 153 -4.35 -9.51 6.16
CA ASP A 153 -3.79 -10.22 5.01
C ASP A 153 -3.51 -9.28 3.83
N LEU A 154 -4.43 -8.36 3.55
CA LEU A 154 -4.24 -7.32 2.55
C LEU A 154 -3.02 -6.44 2.89
N LEU A 155 -2.94 -5.93 4.11
CA LEU A 155 -1.80 -5.13 4.57
C LEU A 155 -0.48 -5.90 4.46
N ASN A 156 -0.50 -7.21 4.75
CA ASN A 156 0.68 -8.04 4.68
C ASN A 156 1.19 -8.22 3.24
N VAL A 157 0.28 -8.44 2.30
CA VAL A 157 0.59 -8.57 0.87
C VAL A 157 1.11 -7.26 0.29
N PHE A 158 0.52 -6.13 0.67
CA PHE A 158 1.03 -4.81 0.26
C PHE A 158 2.38 -4.46 0.89
N PHE A 159 2.62 -4.92 2.12
CA PHE A 159 3.94 -4.82 2.73
C PHE A 159 5.00 -5.59 1.93
N TRP A 160 4.71 -6.81 1.48
CA TRP A 160 5.60 -7.55 0.60
C TRP A 160 5.83 -6.85 -0.74
N ALA A 161 4.80 -6.26 -1.36
CA ALA A 161 4.97 -5.49 -2.59
C ALA A 161 5.84 -4.24 -2.39
N ALA A 162 5.69 -3.52 -1.28
CA ALA A 162 6.56 -2.39 -0.96
C ALA A 162 8.01 -2.85 -0.72
N LEU A 163 8.20 -3.96 0.00
CA LEU A 163 9.53 -4.55 0.21
C LEU A 163 10.15 -5.05 -1.11
N ALA A 164 9.33 -5.60 -2.01
CA ALA A 164 9.73 -6.05 -3.34
C ALA A 164 10.27 -4.90 -4.19
N LYS A 165 9.63 -3.73 -4.14
CA LYS A 165 10.13 -2.53 -4.82
C LYS A 165 11.54 -2.19 -4.36
N VAL A 166 11.76 -2.11 -3.05
CA VAL A 166 13.09 -1.84 -2.46
C VAL A 166 14.10 -2.91 -2.86
N ALA A 167 13.70 -4.19 -2.82
CA ALA A 167 14.56 -5.29 -3.24
C ALA A 167 15.00 -5.16 -4.72
N ARG A 168 14.07 -4.78 -5.61
CA ARG A 168 14.34 -4.55 -7.03
C ARG A 168 15.30 -3.40 -7.25
N ASP A 169 15.16 -2.31 -6.51
CA ASP A 169 16.07 -1.16 -6.57
C ASP A 169 17.51 -1.52 -6.13
N PHE A 170 17.68 -2.60 -5.36
CA PHE A 170 18.97 -3.13 -4.92
C PHE A 170 19.42 -4.40 -5.67
N ALA A 171 18.70 -4.84 -6.69
CA ALA A 171 19.05 -6.03 -7.46
C ALA A 171 20.42 -5.90 -8.15
N TRP A 172 20.82 -4.69 -8.54
CA TRP A 172 22.16 -4.42 -9.10
C TRP A 172 23.30 -4.78 -8.14
N ARG A 173 23.05 -4.70 -6.82
CA ARG A 173 24.03 -5.04 -5.77
C ARG A 173 23.97 -6.51 -5.39
N SER A 174 22.80 -7.13 -5.48
CA SER A 174 22.56 -8.54 -5.13
C SER A 174 21.50 -9.12 -6.06
N PRO A 175 21.89 -9.80 -7.16
CA PRO A 175 20.96 -10.21 -8.22
C PRO A 175 19.83 -11.14 -7.76
N ASN A 176 20.03 -11.93 -6.71
CA ASN A 176 18.99 -12.78 -6.12
C ASN A 176 17.78 -12.00 -5.59
N LEU A 177 17.94 -10.69 -5.32
CA LEU A 177 16.83 -9.83 -4.88
C LEU A 177 15.80 -9.58 -5.99
N GLU A 178 16.17 -9.72 -7.26
CA GLU A 178 15.23 -9.60 -8.37
C GLU A 178 14.16 -10.70 -8.31
N PHE A 179 14.60 -11.95 -8.14
CA PHE A 179 13.69 -13.08 -7.92
C PHE A 179 12.83 -12.90 -6.67
N ALA A 180 13.45 -12.48 -5.56
CA ALA A 180 12.71 -12.22 -4.32
C ALA A 180 11.64 -11.13 -4.51
N ALA A 181 11.97 -10.06 -5.25
CA ALA A 181 11.03 -8.99 -5.55
C ALA A 181 9.82 -9.49 -6.34
N ASP A 182 10.04 -10.23 -7.43
CA ASP A 182 8.94 -10.76 -8.24
C ASP A 182 8.06 -11.74 -7.46
N TYR A 183 8.68 -12.56 -6.61
CA TYR A 183 7.96 -13.50 -5.77
C TYR A 183 7.13 -12.80 -4.68
N LEU A 184 7.68 -11.76 -4.04
CA LEU A 184 6.98 -10.99 -3.00
C LEU A 184 5.84 -10.13 -3.57
N GLU A 185 5.98 -9.63 -4.80
CA GLU A 185 4.96 -8.80 -5.46
C GLU A 185 3.79 -9.64 -6.04
N TYR A 186 3.99 -10.95 -6.24
CA TYR A 186 3.03 -11.84 -6.88
C TYR A 186 1.60 -11.74 -6.32
N PRO A 187 1.35 -11.72 -5.00
CA PRO A 187 -0.02 -11.68 -4.48
C PRO A 187 -0.77 -10.39 -4.83
N VAL A 188 -0.10 -9.23 -4.83
CA VAL A 188 -0.70 -7.96 -5.28
C VAL A 188 -1.01 -8.04 -6.77
N ARG A 189 -0.04 -8.47 -7.60
CA ARG A 189 -0.27 -8.64 -9.04
C ARG A 189 -1.45 -9.57 -9.31
N ARG A 190 -1.60 -10.65 -8.55
CA ARG A 190 -2.71 -11.60 -8.70
C ARG A 190 -4.05 -11.00 -8.31
N ALA A 191 -4.13 -10.27 -7.19
CA ALA A 191 -5.36 -9.68 -6.69
C ALA A 191 -5.86 -8.49 -7.52
N PHE A 192 -4.95 -7.72 -8.13
CA PHE A 192 -5.26 -6.48 -8.84
C PHE A 192 -5.18 -6.57 -10.37
N ARG A 193 -4.70 -7.69 -10.95
CA ARG A 193 -4.70 -7.92 -12.41
C ARG A 193 -6.11 -7.98 -13.04
N THR A 194 -7.16 -8.18 -12.26
CA THR A 194 -8.55 -8.33 -12.76
C THR A 194 -9.26 -6.98 -13.02
N ALA A 195 -8.53 -5.87 -12.94
CA ALA A 195 -9.07 -4.51 -13.17
C ALA A 195 -8.53 -3.84 -14.44
N ARG A 196 -8.24 -4.62 -15.49
CA ARG A 196 -8.02 -4.13 -16.86
C ARG A 196 -9.11 -4.66 -17.77
#